data_AF-A0A0F9JFL3-F1
#
_entry.id   AF-A0A0F9JFL3-F1
#
_cell.length_a   1.000
_cell.length_b   1.000
_cell.length_c   1.000
_cell.angle_alpha   90.00
_cell.angle_beta   90.00
_cell.angle_gamma   90.00
#
_symmetry.space_group_name_H-M   'P 1'
#
loop_
_entity.id
_entity.type
_entity.pdbx_description
1 polymer ?
#
loop_
_entity_poly.entity_id
_entity_poly.type
_entity_poly.pdbx_seq_one_letter_code
_entity_poly.pdbx_strand_id
1 'polypeptide(L)'
;MVSPALVDEILGEVFLMEEALGLKGIQSVAGQRLIRRMKQDLRFYFRQVERAIDALELERLAGIPEAHFIADRMLEPVLMALEPQLNQILISNLEDAFVSGRIFAEKILQRESEFIEQDSEAFAYASARSAVLVKGINDTTRKQMRTAIATGLRERLGTRGLGRLIRRTVLDMSRFRSVLIANTEMNQAVSFSSLKRFKRAGASFKTTIIRPAACPICVANHEQGPIPVGQDFQSGHQHPPFHPACRDALIATEAPGES
;
A
#
# COMPACT_ATOMS: atom_id res chain seq x y z
N MET A 1 3.41 18.36 28.22
CA MET A 1 3.69 16.93 28.51
C MET A 1 3.15 16.12 27.35
N VAL A 2 4.00 15.35 26.68
CA VAL A 2 3.58 14.46 25.58
C VAL A 2 2.81 13.29 26.19
N SER A 3 1.62 12.98 25.66
CA SER A 3 0.78 11.89 26.14
C SER A 3 1.52 10.55 26.01
N PRO A 4 1.44 9.64 27.00
CA PRO A 4 1.99 8.28 26.88
C PRO A 4 1.50 7.55 25.61
N ALA A 5 0.25 7.78 25.21
CA ALA A 5 -0.31 7.21 24.00
C ALA A 5 0.35 7.74 22.72
N LEU A 6 0.77 9.01 22.71
CA LEU A 6 1.48 9.62 21.58
C LEU A 6 2.93 9.10 21.51
N VAL A 7 3.54 8.82 22.66
CA VAL A 7 4.87 8.19 22.73
C VAL A 7 4.81 6.75 22.19
N ASP A 8 3.81 5.97 22.57
CA ASP A 8 3.63 4.60 22.06
C ASP A 8 3.32 4.57 20.55
N GLU A 9 2.54 5.54 20.04
CA GLU A 9 2.26 5.68 18.61
C GLU A 9 3.54 6.00 17.81
N ILE A 10 4.37 6.92 18.32
CA ILE A 10 5.66 7.28 17.71
C ILE A 10 6.64 6.10 17.77
N LEU A 11 6.73 5.40 18.90
CA LEU A 11 7.60 4.23 19.05
C LEU A 11 7.15 3.08 18.14
N GLY A 12 5.85 2.91 17.96
CA GLY A 12 5.28 2.00 16.97
C GLY A 12 5.78 2.33 15.57
N GLU A 13 5.61 3.57 15.11
CA GLU A 13 6.06 4.03 13.79
C GLU A 13 7.58 3.92 13.59
N VAL A 14 8.39 4.21 14.63
CA VAL A 14 9.85 4.04 14.60
C VAL A 14 10.23 2.58 14.43
N PHE A 15 9.56 1.67 15.15
CA PHE A 15 9.78 0.23 14.99
C PHE A 15 9.39 -0.24 13.57
N LEU A 16 8.30 0.28 12.99
CA LEU A 16 7.92 -0.04 11.61
C LEU A 16 8.98 0.41 10.61
N MET A 17 9.58 1.58 10.85
CA MET A 17 10.69 2.07 10.04
C MET A 17 11.92 1.17 10.18
N GLU A 18 12.27 0.74 11.39
CA GLU A 18 13.41 -0.16 11.62
C GLU A 18 13.21 -1.53 10.96
N GLU A 19 12.02 -2.11 11.06
CA GLU A 19 11.68 -3.38 10.42
C GLU A 19 11.70 -3.26 8.88
N ALA A 20 11.13 -2.17 8.33
CA ALA A 20 11.21 -1.89 6.90
C ALA A 20 12.67 -1.73 6.44
N LEU A 21 13.51 -1.04 7.22
CA LEU A 21 14.95 -0.90 6.93
C LEU A 21 15.73 -2.22 7.02
N GLY A 22 15.16 -3.24 7.69
CA GLY A 22 15.69 -4.61 7.75
C GLY A 22 15.40 -5.46 6.51
N LEU A 23 14.52 -5.03 5.60
CA LEU A 23 14.17 -5.80 4.41
C LEU A 23 15.37 -5.89 3.44
N LYS A 24 15.68 -7.11 2.97
CA LYS A 24 16.79 -7.38 2.03
C LYS A 24 16.78 -6.48 0.79
N GLY A 25 15.60 -6.14 0.27
CA GLY A 25 15.45 -5.22 -0.86
C GLY A 25 15.95 -3.81 -0.56
N ILE A 26 15.74 -3.33 0.67
CA ILE A 26 16.22 -2.03 1.16
C ILE A 26 17.73 -2.06 1.46
N GLN A 27 18.25 -3.19 1.96
CA GLN A 27 19.67 -3.39 2.19
C GLN A 27 20.49 -3.58 0.91
N SER A 28 19.84 -3.88 -0.22
CA SER A 28 20.50 -3.97 -1.53
C SER A 28 21.12 -2.64 -1.96
N VAL A 29 22.12 -2.68 -2.86
CA VAL A 29 22.75 -1.46 -3.42
C VAL A 29 21.71 -0.55 -4.09
N ALA A 30 20.71 -1.14 -4.75
CA ALA A 30 19.60 -0.41 -5.37
C ALA A 30 18.70 0.23 -4.31
N GLY A 31 18.31 -0.51 -3.28
CA GLY A 31 17.53 0.00 -2.15
C GLY A 31 18.22 1.15 -1.42
N GLN A 32 19.52 1.01 -1.14
CA GLN A 32 20.32 2.06 -0.49
C GLN A 32 20.52 3.31 -1.37
N ARG A 33 20.54 3.17 -2.69
CA ARG A 33 20.52 4.33 -3.60
C ARG A 33 19.17 5.03 -3.58
N LEU A 34 18.07 4.26 -3.59
CA LEU A 34 16.72 4.79 -3.53
C LEU A 34 16.47 5.56 -2.23
N ILE A 35 16.86 5.01 -1.08
CA ILE A 35 16.75 5.67 0.22
C ILE A 35 17.56 6.96 0.26
N ARG A 36 18.78 6.97 -0.29
CA ARG A 36 19.61 8.18 -0.36
C ARG A 36 18.94 9.26 -1.20
N ARG A 37 18.39 8.90 -2.36
CA ARG A 37 17.66 9.82 -3.24
C ARG A 37 16.41 10.38 -2.56
N MET A 38 15.56 9.51 -1.99
CA MET A 38 14.36 9.92 -1.25
C MET A 38 14.71 10.88 -0.10
N LYS A 39 15.77 10.59 0.67
CA LYS A 39 16.25 11.48 1.73
C LYS A 39 16.70 12.83 1.18
N GLN A 40 17.34 12.85 0.01
CA GLN A 40 17.80 14.08 -0.63
C GLN A 40 16.61 14.92 -1.13
N ASP A 41 15.63 14.30 -1.76
CA ASP A 41 14.41 14.96 -2.26
C ASP A 41 13.60 15.56 -1.10
N LEU A 42 13.39 14.78 -0.03
CA LEU A 42 12.70 15.26 1.17
C LEU A 42 13.46 16.39 1.87
N ARG A 43 14.80 16.31 1.98
CA ARG A 43 15.61 17.41 2.50
C ARG A 43 15.51 18.68 1.65
N PHE A 44 15.37 18.55 0.34
CA PHE A 44 15.17 19.70 -0.54
C PHE A 44 13.76 20.29 -0.36
N TYR A 45 12.74 19.45 -0.25
CA TYR A 45 11.38 19.88 0.08
C TYR A 45 11.31 20.62 1.42
N PHE A 46 11.81 20.03 2.51
CA PHE A 46 11.73 20.66 3.83
C PHE A 46 12.55 21.95 3.93
N ARG A 47 13.66 22.10 3.19
CA ARG A 47 14.36 23.39 3.09
C ARG A 47 13.56 24.46 2.36
N GLN A 48 12.71 24.08 1.40
CA GLN A 48 11.80 25.04 0.77
C GLN A 48 10.67 25.44 1.72
N VAL A 49 10.14 24.49 2.49
CA VAL A 49 9.16 24.77 3.56
C VAL A 49 9.77 25.72 4.59
N GLU A 50 10.97 25.44 5.09
CA GLU A 50 11.70 26.29 6.05
C GLU A 50 11.83 27.73 5.53
N ARG A 51 12.37 27.91 4.31
CA ARG A 51 12.49 29.24 3.70
C ARG A 51 11.15 29.95 3.52
N ALA A 52 10.10 29.21 3.19
CA ALA A 52 8.76 29.78 3.02
C ALA A 52 8.15 30.21 4.36
N ILE A 53 8.42 29.46 5.44
CA ILE A 53 8.02 29.83 6.80
C ILE A 53 8.83 31.01 7.31
N ASP A 54 10.15 31.05 7.09
CA ASP A 54 11.01 32.18 7.45
C ASP A 54 10.53 33.48 6.80
N ALA A 55 10.09 33.40 5.54
CA ALA A 55 9.54 34.53 4.80
C ALA A 55 8.20 35.06 5.37
N LEU A 56 7.50 34.28 6.19
CA LEU A 56 6.30 34.74 6.90
C LEU A 56 6.63 35.60 8.13
N GLU A 57 7.90 35.63 8.56
CA GLU A 57 8.40 36.40 9.70
C GLU A 57 7.53 36.19 10.97
N LEU A 58 7.12 34.95 11.24
CA LEU A 58 6.16 34.61 12.32
C LEU A 58 6.63 35.07 13.71
N GLU A 59 7.94 35.28 13.89
CA GLU A 59 8.55 35.88 15.09
C GLU A 59 7.95 37.24 15.44
N ARG A 60 7.50 38.01 14.44
CA ARG A 60 6.82 39.30 14.61
C ARG A 60 5.46 39.19 15.30
N LEU A 61 4.90 37.99 15.37
CA LEU A 61 3.64 37.72 16.06
C LEU A 61 3.84 37.49 17.56
N ALA A 62 5.09 37.47 18.05
CA ALA A 62 5.38 37.28 19.47
C ALA A 62 4.68 38.35 20.34
N GLY A 63 3.94 37.91 21.35
CA GLY A 63 3.22 38.79 22.27
C GLY A 63 1.89 39.33 21.75
N ILE A 64 1.48 38.99 20.52
CA ILE A 64 0.14 39.33 20.00
C ILE A 64 -0.89 38.33 20.55
N PRO A 65 -2.01 38.79 21.12
CA PRO A 65 -3.16 37.93 21.41
C PRO A 65 -3.59 37.15 20.16
N GLU A 66 -3.94 35.87 20.33
CA GLU A 66 -4.35 35.00 19.22
C GLU A 66 -3.29 34.79 18.10
N ALA A 67 -2.00 35.04 18.36
CA ALA A 67 -0.90 34.84 17.40
C ALA A 67 -0.91 33.47 16.70
N HIS A 68 -1.31 32.41 17.40
CA HIS A 68 -1.43 31.06 16.82
C HIS A 68 -2.45 31.01 15.67
N PHE A 69 -3.61 31.66 15.82
CA PHE A 69 -4.65 31.67 14.78
C PHE A 69 -4.19 32.45 13.53
N ILE A 70 -3.45 33.53 13.75
CA ILE A 70 -2.87 34.34 12.67
C ILE A 70 -1.78 33.52 11.95
N ALA A 71 -0.89 32.87 12.71
CA ALA A 71 0.15 32.00 12.16
C ALA A 71 -0.45 30.85 11.33
N ASP A 72 -1.49 30.18 11.82
CA ASP A 72 -2.16 29.09 11.09
C ASP A 72 -2.73 29.58 9.75
N ARG A 73 -3.39 30.74 9.73
CA ARG A 73 -3.90 31.34 8.49
C ARG A 73 -2.80 31.78 7.51
N MET A 74 -1.63 32.14 8.02
CA MET A 74 -0.47 32.49 7.19
C MET A 74 0.23 31.25 6.63
N LEU A 75 0.26 30.15 7.40
CA LEU A 75 0.88 28.88 7.03
C LEU A 75 0.04 28.11 6.00
N GLU A 76 -1.28 28.12 6.13
CA GLU A 76 -2.17 27.26 5.32
C GLU A 76 -2.00 27.47 3.80
N PRO A 77 -1.96 28.70 3.25
CA PRO A 77 -1.71 28.92 1.82
C PRO A 77 -0.33 28.44 1.36
N VAL A 78 0.69 28.58 2.22
CA VAL A 78 2.06 28.14 1.93
C VAL A 78 2.11 26.61 1.83
N LEU A 79 1.50 25.91 2.78
CA LEU A 79 1.43 24.45 2.77
C LEU A 79 0.62 23.94 1.58
N MET A 80 -0.52 24.57 1.26
CA MET A 80 -1.32 24.22 0.08
C MET A 80 -0.55 24.41 -1.24
N ALA A 81 0.29 25.44 -1.34
CA ALA A 81 1.11 25.67 -2.53
C ALA A 81 2.23 24.62 -2.69
N LEU A 82 2.75 24.09 -1.57
CA LEU A 82 3.83 23.10 -1.57
C LEU A 82 3.33 21.65 -1.59
N GLU A 83 2.06 21.40 -1.28
CA GLU A 83 1.44 20.07 -1.27
C GLU A 83 1.61 19.30 -2.61
N PRO A 84 1.40 19.91 -3.80
CA PRO A 84 1.58 19.20 -5.07
C PRO A 84 3.02 18.71 -5.28
N GLN A 85 4.01 19.48 -4.83
CA GLN A 85 5.42 19.11 -4.94
C GLN A 85 5.76 17.93 -4.03
N LEU A 86 5.24 17.93 -2.79
CA LEU A 86 5.40 16.79 -1.88
C LEU A 86 4.77 15.53 -2.48
N ASN A 87 3.54 15.65 -2.99
CA ASN A 87 2.84 14.54 -3.64
C ASN A 87 3.65 13.99 -4.82
N GLN A 88 4.21 14.85 -5.66
CA GLN A 88 5.04 14.42 -6.79
C GLN A 88 6.33 13.71 -6.34
N ILE A 89 7.01 14.22 -5.30
CA ILE A 89 8.21 13.59 -4.73
C ILE A 89 7.88 12.20 -4.20
N LEU A 90 6.77 12.06 -3.47
CA LEU A 90 6.34 10.77 -2.91
C LEU A 90 5.95 9.79 -4.02
N ILE A 91 5.20 10.23 -5.03
CA ILE A 91 4.82 9.40 -6.19
C ILE A 91 6.05 8.91 -6.93
N SER A 92 6.98 9.81 -7.29
CA SER A 92 8.19 9.44 -8.04
C SER A 92 9.07 8.47 -7.26
N ASN A 93 9.26 8.69 -5.95
CA ASN A 93 10.03 7.78 -5.12
C ASN A 93 9.34 6.41 -4.96
N LEU A 94 8.00 6.37 -4.89
CA LEU A 94 7.24 5.13 -4.86
C LEU A 94 7.32 4.37 -6.19
N GLU A 95 7.25 5.06 -7.33
CA GLU A 95 7.40 4.47 -8.65
C GLU A 95 8.81 3.89 -8.84
N ASP A 96 9.85 4.64 -8.47
CA ASP A 96 11.24 4.17 -8.53
C ASP A 96 11.46 2.95 -7.61
N ALA A 97 10.84 2.94 -6.43
CA ALA A 97 10.90 1.82 -5.50
C ALA A 97 10.24 0.58 -6.11
N PHE A 98 9.07 0.77 -6.72
CA PHE A 98 8.31 -0.28 -7.36
C PHE A 98 9.06 -0.89 -8.56
N VAL A 99 9.61 -0.04 -9.43
CA VAL A 99 10.42 -0.48 -10.59
C VAL A 99 11.67 -1.21 -10.13
N SER A 100 12.37 -0.69 -9.12
CA SER A 100 13.59 -1.32 -8.58
C SER A 100 13.28 -2.67 -7.93
N GLY A 101 12.20 -2.76 -7.16
CA GLY A 101 11.72 -4.00 -6.56
C GLY A 101 11.33 -5.03 -7.61
N ARG A 102 10.69 -4.60 -8.71
CA ARG A 102 10.37 -5.46 -9.85
C ARG A 102 11.62 -6.02 -10.51
N ILE A 103 12.61 -5.19 -10.84
CA ILE A 103 13.87 -5.64 -11.46
C ILE A 103 14.58 -6.65 -10.55
N PHE A 104 14.57 -6.42 -9.25
CA PHE A 104 15.14 -7.35 -8.28
C PHE A 104 14.38 -8.69 -8.28
N ALA A 105 13.05 -8.67 -8.26
CA ALA A 105 12.22 -9.86 -8.36
C ALA A 105 12.42 -10.61 -9.70
N GLU A 106 12.59 -9.90 -10.80
CA GLU A 106 12.84 -10.48 -12.14
C GLU A 106 14.19 -11.20 -12.20
N LYS A 107 15.23 -10.64 -11.57
CA LYS A 107 16.53 -11.30 -11.44
C LYS A 107 16.44 -12.61 -10.67
N ILE A 108 15.69 -12.63 -9.56
CA ILE A 108 15.44 -13.86 -8.79
C ILE A 108 14.72 -14.90 -9.66
N LEU A 109 13.77 -14.46 -10.49
CA LEU A 109 12.97 -15.34 -11.35
C LEU A 109 13.68 -15.79 -12.64
N GLN A 110 14.94 -15.42 -12.86
CA GLN A 110 15.76 -15.76 -14.04
C GLN A 110 15.03 -15.58 -15.39
N ARG A 111 14.16 -14.57 -15.51
CA ARG A 111 13.40 -14.28 -16.72
C ARG A 111 13.36 -12.78 -17.03
N GLU A 112 13.62 -12.43 -18.28
CA GLU A 112 13.08 -11.21 -18.90
C GLU A 112 11.59 -11.44 -19.15
N SER A 113 10.75 -11.04 -18.21
CA SER A 113 9.32 -10.99 -18.47
C SER A 113 9.06 -9.71 -19.26
N GLU A 114 8.46 -9.86 -20.45
CA GLU A 114 7.68 -8.79 -21.07
C GLU A 114 6.78 -8.13 -20.03
N PHE A 115 6.46 -6.86 -20.27
CA PHE A 115 5.59 -6.02 -19.48
C PHE A 115 4.18 -6.64 -19.40
N ILE A 116 4.00 -7.72 -18.63
CA ILE A 116 2.70 -8.38 -18.46
C ILE A 116 1.95 -7.57 -17.42
N GLU A 117 1.35 -6.50 -17.93
CA GLU A 117 0.09 -5.89 -17.55
C GLU A 117 -0.54 -6.53 -16.30
N GLN A 118 -0.02 -6.13 -15.14
CA GLN A 118 -0.56 -6.49 -13.83
C GLN A 118 -2.08 -6.19 -13.75
N ASP A 119 -2.52 -5.26 -14.61
CA ASP A 119 -3.88 -4.77 -14.75
C ASP A 119 -4.83 -5.76 -15.46
N SER A 120 -4.46 -6.52 -16.49
CA SER A 120 -5.47 -7.29 -17.27
C SER A 120 -5.99 -8.54 -16.55
N GLU A 121 -5.14 -9.26 -15.82
CA GLU A 121 -5.57 -10.47 -15.10
C GLU A 121 -6.31 -10.18 -13.79
N ALA A 122 -5.84 -9.19 -13.03
CA ALA A 122 -6.55 -8.72 -11.85
C ALA A 122 -7.92 -8.15 -12.26
N PHE A 123 -7.96 -7.41 -13.36
CA PHE A 123 -9.20 -6.90 -13.94
C PHE A 123 -10.14 -8.01 -14.41
N ALA A 124 -9.64 -9.02 -15.13
CA ALA A 124 -10.44 -10.15 -15.59
C ALA A 124 -11.00 -10.96 -14.42
N TYR A 125 -10.19 -11.20 -13.39
CA TYR A 125 -10.64 -11.85 -12.17
C TYR A 125 -11.74 -11.04 -11.48
N ALA A 126 -11.50 -9.74 -11.28
CA ALA A 126 -12.45 -8.87 -10.60
C ALA A 126 -13.78 -8.77 -11.34
N SER A 127 -13.74 -8.67 -12.67
CA SER A 127 -14.93 -8.62 -13.51
C SER A 127 -15.77 -9.89 -13.41
N ALA A 128 -15.13 -11.05 -13.27
CA ALA A 128 -15.81 -12.35 -13.20
C ALA A 128 -16.28 -12.73 -11.79
N ARG A 129 -15.51 -12.40 -10.75
CA ARG A 129 -15.66 -13.00 -9.40
C ARG A 129 -15.84 -12.02 -8.25
N SER A 130 -15.76 -10.71 -8.47
CA SER A 130 -15.93 -9.77 -7.36
C SER A 130 -17.33 -9.79 -6.77
N ALA A 131 -17.42 -9.34 -5.52
CA ALA A 131 -18.64 -9.18 -4.75
C ALA A 131 -19.43 -10.48 -4.51
N VAL A 132 -18.86 -11.66 -4.77
CA VAL A 132 -19.50 -12.97 -4.50
C VAL A 132 -19.74 -13.16 -2.99
N LEU A 133 -18.80 -12.70 -2.16
CA LEU A 133 -18.88 -12.83 -0.71
C LEU A 133 -19.71 -11.72 -0.04
N VAL A 134 -20.18 -10.73 -0.81
CA VAL A 134 -21.04 -9.66 -0.29
C VAL A 134 -22.46 -10.20 -0.14
N LYS A 135 -22.86 -10.37 1.12
CA LYS A 135 -24.21 -10.80 1.53
C LYS A 135 -25.18 -9.61 1.57
N GLY A 136 -26.47 -9.88 1.36
CA GLY A 136 -27.55 -8.88 1.50
C GLY A 136 -27.70 -7.92 0.33
N ILE A 137 -27.26 -8.30 -0.87
CA ILE A 137 -27.44 -7.52 -2.10
C ILE A 137 -28.10 -8.38 -3.18
N ASN A 138 -28.92 -7.77 -4.03
CA ASN A 138 -29.51 -8.44 -5.20
C ASN A 138 -28.50 -8.55 -6.35
N ASP A 139 -28.85 -9.29 -7.40
CA ASP A 139 -27.95 -9.54 -8.53
C ASP A 139 -27.63 -8.29 -9.35
N THR A 140 -28.57 -7.35 -9.45
CA THR A 140 -28.34 -6.05 -10.10
C THR A 140 -27.27 -5.27 -9.36
N THR A 141 -27.39 -5.15 -8.03
CA THR A 141 -26.39 -4.50 -7.17
C THR A 141 -25.05 -5.24 -7.24
N ARG A 142 -25.06 -6.57 -7.28
CA ARG A 142 -23.82 -7.37 -7.44
C ARG A 142 -23.12 -7.08 -8.75
N LYS A 143 -23.86 -6.98 -9.86
CA LYS A 143 -23.32 -6.61 -11.18
C LYS A 143 -22.73 -5.20 -11.17
N GLN A 144 -23.44 -4.24 -10.58
CA GLN A 144 -22.94 -2.86 -10.41
C GLN A 144 -21.66 -2.81 -9.59
N MET A 145 -21.57 -3.58 -8.50
CA MET A 145 -20.35 -3.69 -7.69
C MET A 145 -19.19 -4.28 -8.46
N ARG A 146 -19.40 -5.33 -9.26
CA ARG A 146 -18.35 -5.90 -10.13
C ARG A 146 -17.80 -4.85 -11.08
N THR A 147 -18.68 -4.09 -11.74
CA THR A 147 -18.27 -2.99 -12.62
C THR A 147 -17.48 -1.92 -11.85
N ALA A 148 -17.93 -1.51 -10.66
CA ALA A 148 -17.22 -0.53 -9.84
C ALA A 148 -15.83 -1.01 -9.41
N ILE A 149 -15.69 -2.27 -9.00
CA ILE A 149 -14.41 -2.86 -8.59
C ILE A 149 -13.46 -2.98 -9.78
N ALA A 150 -13.96 -3.47 -10.91
CA ALA A 150 -13.19 -3.59 -12.14
C ALA A 150 -12.69 -2.21 -12.62
N THR A 151 -13.54 -1.18 -12.55
CA THR A 151 -13.14 0.20 -12.82
C THR A 151 -12.12 0.72 -11.81
N GLY A 152 -12.32 0.47 -10.51
CA GLY A 152 -11.36 0.91 -9.49
C GLY A 152 -9.97 0.29 -9.61
N LEU A 153 -9.87 -0.94 -10.13
CA LEU A 153 -8.60 -1.57 -10.48
C LEU A 153 -7.97 -0.90 -11.72
N ARG A 154 -8.74 -0.76 -12.80
CA ARG A 154 -8.27 -0.15 -14.07
C ARG A 154 -7.78 1.28 -13.88
N GLU A 155 -8.52 2.07 -13.10
CA GLU A 155 -8.21 3.48 -12.82
C GLU A 155 -7.26 3.66 -11.62
N ARG A 156 -6.79 2.56 -11.03
CA ARG A 156 -5.84 2.55 -9.90
C ARG A 156 -6.29 3.45 -8.73
N LEU A 157 -7.58 3.43 -8.42
CA LEU A 157 -8.19 4.32 -7.41
C LEU A 157 -7.72 4.06 -5.96
N GLY A 158 -7.06 2.92 -5.73
CA GLY A 158 -6.72 2.41 -4.40
C GLY A 158 -7.96 2.12 -3.54
N THR A 159 -7.73 1.59 -2.33
CA THR A 159 -8.81 1.13 -1.44
C THR A 159 -9.80 2.24 -1.08
N ARG A 160 -9.30 3.45 -0.79
CA ARG A 160 -10.15 4.59 -0.41
C ARG A 160 -10.96 5.12 -1.60
N GLY A 161 -10.34 5.22 -2.78
CA GLY A 161 -11.02 5.66 -4.00
C GLY A 161 -12.08 4.68 -4.47
N LEU A 162 -11.75 3.38 -4.52
CA LEU A 162 -12.74 2.34 -4.81
C LEU A 162 -13.84 2.32 -3.74
N GLY A 163 -13.50 2.48 -2.45
CA GLY A 163 -14.48 2.56 -1.38
C GLY A 163 -15.46 3.74 -1.56
N ARG A 164 -15.02 4.87 -2.11
CA ARG A 164 -15.91 5.98 -2.49
C ARG A 164 -16.78 5.63 -3.70
N LEU A 165 -16.20 5.02 -4.73
CA LEU A 165 -16.93 4.59 -5.92
C LEU A 165 -18.05 3.60 -5.57
N ILE A 166 -17.74 2.58 -4.75
CA ILE A 166 -18.73 1.58 -4.30
C ILE A 166 -19.92 2.24 -3.58
N ARG A 167 -19.70 3.24 -2.72
CA ARG A 167 -20.81 3.95 -2.05
C ARG A 167 -21.67 4.76 -2.99
N ARG A 168 -21.08 5.33 -4.04
CA ARG A 168 -21.84 6.07 -5.06
C ARG A 168 -22.65 5.10 -5.94
N THR A 169 -22.15 3.89 -6.13
CA THR A 169 -22.79 2.86 -6.95
C THR A 169 -23.89 2.10 -6.20
N VAL A 170 -23.69 1.81 -4.91
CA VAL A 170 -24.64 1.06 -4.08
C VAL A 170 -25.19 1.97 -2.99
N LEU A 171 -26.48 2.31 -3.12
CA LEU A 171 -27.21 3.11 -2.13
C LEU A 171 -27.14 2.45 -0.74
N ASP A 172 -27.14 3.29 0.30
CA ASP A 172 -27.16 2.91 1.73
C ASP A 172 -25.95 2.09 2.23
N MET A 173 -24.85 2.04 1.47
CA MET A 173 -23.63 1.40 1.96
C MET A 173 -22.81 2.33 2.87
N SER A 174 -22.57 1.91 4.11
CA SER A 174 -21.74 2.67 5.05
C SER A 174 -20.30 2.83 4.56
N ARG A 175 -19.65 3.92 5.00
CA ARG A 175 -18.21 4.19 4.72
C ARG A 175 -17.32 3.03 5.12
N PHE A 176 -17.55 2.48 6.30
CA PHE A 176 -16.77 1.36 6.81
C PHE A 176 -16.93 0.12 5.92
N ARG A 177 -18.18 -0.26 5.62
CA ARG A 177 -18.48 -1.45 4.80
C ARG A 177 -17.92 -1.31 3.38
N SER A 178 -18.00 -0.14 2.78
CA SER A 178 -17.49 0.06 1.41
C SER A 178 -15.96 -0.03 1.32
N VAL A 179 -15.24 0.48 2.32
CA VAL A 179 -13.78 0.37 2.41
C VAL A 179 -13.34 -1.06 2.70
N LEU A 180 -14.07 -1.77 3.57
CA LEU A 180 -13.84 -3.19 3.85
C LEU A 180 -13.94 -4.04 2.59
N ILE A 181 -15.01 -3.83 1.81
CA ILE A 181 -15.23 -4.53 0.53
C ILE A 181 -14.13 -4.15 -0.45
N ALA A 182 -13.86 -2.85 -0.65
CA ALA A 182 -12.80 -2.40 -1.55
C ALA A 182 -11.45 -3.05 -1.23
N ASN A 183 -11.09 -3.12 0.05
CA ASN A 183 -9.83 -3.74 0.47
C ASN A 183 -9.78 -5.23 0.16
N THR A 184 -10.85 -5.94 0.52
CA THR A 184 -10.92 -7.40 0.36
C THR A 184 -10.90 -7.79 -1.11
N GLU A 185 -11.69 -7.12 -1.94
CA GLU A 185 -11.81 -7.41 -3.37
C GLU A 185 -10.54 -7.03 -4.15
N MET A 186 -9.91 -5.89 -3.82
CA MET A 186 -8.62 -5.52 -4.42
C MET A 186 -7.51 -6.50 -4.03
N ASN A 187 -7.41 -6.87 -2.75
CA ASN A 187 -6.39 -7.83 -2.32
C ASN A 187 -6.61 -9.18 -3.02
N GLN A 188 -7.85 -9.67 -3.07
CA GLN A 188 -8.17 -10.94 -3.73
C GLN A 188 -7.76 -10.93 -5.21
N ALA A 189 -8.08 -9.85 -5.94
CA ALA A 189 -7.74 -9.74 -7.36
C ALA A 189 -6.23 -9.68 -7.60
N VAL A 190 -5.51 -8.87 -6.84
CA VAL A 190 -4.06 -8.68 -6.98
C VAL A 190 -3.29 -9.94 -6.55
N SER A 191 -3.66 -10.56 -5.43
CA SER A 191 -3.01 -11.76 -4.92
C SER A 191 -3.28 -12.98 -5.80
N PHE A 192 -4.49 -13.11 -6.35
CA PHE A 192 -4.79 -14.15 -7.35
C PHE A 192 -3.97 -13.97 -8.63
N SER A 193 -3.89 -12.75 -9.16
CA SER A 193 -3.06 -12.42 -10.32
C SER A 193 -1.58 -12.75 -10.06
N SER A 194 -1.08 -12.40 -8.87
CA SER A 194 0.29 -12.72 -8.44
C SER A 194 0.54 -14.22 -8.40
N LEU A 195 -0.37 -15.01 -7.80
CA LEU A 195 -0.25 -16.47 -7.76
C LEU A 195 -0.21 -17.08 -9.17
N LYS A 196 -1.06 -16.62 -10.08
CA LYS A 196 -1.04 -17.07 -11.48
C LYS A 196 0.29 -16.76 -12.15
N ARG A 197 0.81 -15.54 -11.95
CA ARG A 197 2.11 -15.14 -12.47
C ARG A 197 3.23 -16.03 -11.93
N PHE A 198 3.25 -16.33 -10.64
CA PHE A 198 4.24 -17.22 -10.03
C PHE A 198 4.20 -18.61 -10.66
N LYS A 199 3.01 -19.17 -10.86
CA LYS A 199 2.83 -20.48 -11.54
C LYS A 199 3.34 -20.44 -12.98
N ARG A 200 3.03 -19.40 -13.76
CA ARG A 200 3.51 -19.25 -15.15
C ARG A 200 5.02 -18.97 -15.25
N ALA A 201 5.56 -18.29 -14.26
CA ALA A 201 6.98 -17.97 -14.17
C ALA A 201 7.82 -19.18 -13.70
N GLY A 202 7.18 -20.26 -13.24
CA GLY A 202 7.89 -21.43 -12.71
C GLY A 202 8.50 -21.21 -11.33
N ALA A 203 8.00 -20.23 -10.56
CA ALA A 203 8.46 -20.01 -9.19
C ALA A 203 8.19 -21.28 -8.35
N SER A 204 9.20 -21.72 -7.60
CA SER A 204 9.10 -22.93 -6.79
C SER A 204 8.39 -22.66 -5.46
N PHE A 205 8.67 -21.51 -4.82
CA PHE A 205 8.11 -21.15 -3.52
C PHE A 205 7.38 -19.80 -3.55
N LYS A 206 6.39 -19.68 -2.66
CA LYS A 206 5.68 -18.45 -2.32
C LYS A 206 5.70 -18.26 -0.81
N THR A 207 5.60 -17.01 -0.38
CA THR A 207 5.28 -16.67 1.00
C THR A 207 4.40 -15.42 1.02
N THR A 208 4.03 -14.95 2.21
CA THR A 208 3.24 -13.72 2.37
C THR A 208 4.06 -12.69 3.12
N ILE A 209 3.90 -11.41 2.75
CA ILE A 209 4.37 -10.28 3.55
C ILE A 209 3.17 -9.74 4.30
N ILE A 210 3.29 -9.65 5.62
CA ILE A 210 2.25 -9.12 6.49
C ILE A 210 2.48 -7.65 6.80
N ARG A 211 1.41 -6.98 7.20
CA ARG A 211 1.51 -5.65 7.81
C ARG A 211 1.92 -5.78 9.28
N PRO A 212 2.53 -4.74 9.86
CA PRO A 212 2.59 -4.61 11.32
C PRO A 212 1.23 -4.75 12.00
N ALA A 213 1.23 -5.37 13.18
CA ALA A 213 0.01 -5.72 13.93
C ALA A 213 -1.01 -6.54 13.11
N ALA A 214 -0.52 -7.42 12.23
CA ALA A 214 -1.37 -8.39 11.53
C ALA A 214 -2.09 -9.30 12.53
N CYS A 215 -3.26 -9.80 12.12
CA CYS A 215 -4.04 -10.68 12.98
C CYS A 215 -3.42 -12.09 13.04
N PRO A 216 -3.80 -12.95 14.02
CA PRO A 216 -3.14 -14.22 14.25
C PRO A 216 -3.07 -15.16 13.04
N ILE A 217 -4.10 -15.20 12.20
CA ILE A 217 -4.10 -16.05 10.98
C ILE A 217 -3.07 -15.57 9.94
N CYS A 218 -2.86 -14.26 9.83
CA CYS A 218 -1.88 -13.66 8.93
C CYS A 218 -0.47 -13.90 9.42
N VAL A 219 -0.24 -13.67 10.72
CA VAL A 219 1.04 -13.95 11.38
C VAL A 219 1.41 -15.42 11.21
N ALA A 220 0.47 -16.33 11.50
CA ALA A 220 0.69 -17.76 11.31
C ALA A 220 1.07 -18.09 9.85
N ASN A 221 0.33 -17.59 8.86
CA ASN A 221 0.66 -17.85 7.45
C ASN A 221 2.00 -17.26 7.02
N HIS A 222 2.44 -16.14 7.62
CA HIS A 222 3.76 -15.57 7.40
C HIS A 222 4.86 -16.42 8.03
N GLU A 223 4.69 -16.82 9.28
CA GLU A 223 5.62 -17.63 10.06
C GLU A 223 5.79 -19.06 9.51
N GLN A 224 4.83 -19.54 8.71
CA GLN A 224 4.99 -20.79 7.94
C GLN A 224 6.18 -20.72 6.97
N GLY A 225 6.63 -19.52 6.62
CA GLY A 225 7.78 -19.30 5.73
C GLY A 225 7.48 -19.61 4.27
N PRO A 226 8.52 -19.85 3.45
CA PRO A 226 8.36 -20.27 2.06
C PRO A 226 7.65 -21.63 1.94
N ILE A 227 6.57 -21.68 1.18
CA ILE A 227 5.85 -22.91 0.82
C ILE A 227 5.83 -23.11 -0.69
N PRO A 228 5.77 -24.35 -1.22
CA PRO A 228 5.58 -24.60 -2.64
C PRO A 228 4.43 -23.77 -3.23
N VAL A 229 4.62 -23.20 -4.43
CA VAL A 229 3.62 -22.29 -5.04
C VAL A 229 2.23 -22.93 -5.18
N GLY A 230 2.17 -24.24 -5.39
CA GLY A 230 0.93 -25.01 -5.49
C GLY A 230 0.27 -25.35 -4.14
N GLN A 231 0.99 -25.25 -3.03
CA GLN A 231 0.51 -25.65 -1.71
C GLN A 231 -0.35 -24.56 -1.05
N ASP A 232 -1.37 -24.97 -0.29
CA ASP A 232 -2.14 -24.05 0.55
C ASP A 232 -1.31 -23.62 1.77
N PHE A 233 -1.48 -22.36 2.17
CA PHE A 233 -1.05 -21.93 3.50
C PHE A 233 -1.81 -22.73 4.57
N GLN A 234 -1.30 -22.77 5.79
CA GLN A 234 -1.92 -23.51 6.89
C GLN A 234 -3.36 -23.07 7.19
N SER A 235 -3.74 -21.85 6.81
CA SER A 235 -5.13 -21.40 6.84
C SER A 235 -6.06 -22.04 5.78
N GLY A 236 -5.55 -22.92 4.91
CA GLY A 236 -6.28 -23.50 3.78
C GLY A 236 -6.43 -22.57 2.56
N HIS A 237 -5.73 -21.44 2.55
CA HIS A 237 -5.82 -20.47 1.46
C HIS A 237 -4.61 -20.59 0.53
N GLN A 238 -4.83 -20.47 -0.78
CA GLN A 238 -3.73 -20.40 -1.76
C GLN A 238 -3.02 -19.02 -1.76
N HIS A 239 -3.72 -17.96 -1.36
CA HIS A 239 -3.25 -16.58 -1.40
C HIS A 239 -4.09 -15.66 -0.47
N PRO A 240 -3.59 -14.48 -0.07
CA PRO A 240 -4.40 -13.46 0.60
C PRO A 240 -5.54 -12.92 -0.28
N PRO A 241 -6.59 -12.30 0.30
CA PRO A 241 -6.84 -12.11 1.71
C PRO A 241 -7.17 -13.42 2.43
N PHE A 242 -6.58 -13.64 3.61
CA PHE A 242 -6.91 -14.78 4.48
C PHE A 242 -8.18 -14.55 5.31
N HIS A 243 -8.62 -13.30 5.41
CA HIS A 243 -9.81 -12.87 6.13
C HIS A 243 -10.28 -11.51 5.58
N PRO A 244 -11.53 -11.08 5.86
CA PRO A 244 -11.98 -9.73 5.50
C PRO A 244 -11.08 -8.65 6.09
N ALA A 245 -10.78 -7.61 5.32
CA ALA A 245 -9.82 -6.55 5.68
C ALA A 245 -8.34 -6.96 5.73
N CYS A 246 -7.97 -8.18 5.33
CA CYS A 246 -6.57 -8.58 5.20
C CYS A 246 -5.83 -7.66 4.21
N ARG A 247 -4.61 -7.24 4.56
CA ARG A 247 -3.79 -6.28 3.80
C ARG A 247 -2.43 -6.86 3.43
N ASP A 248 -2.32 -8.17 3.51
CA ASP A 248 -1.09 -8.91 3.24
C ASP A 248 -0.90 -9.06 1.74
N ALA A 249 0.35 -9.20 1.32
CA ALA A 249 0.73 -9.40 -0.05
C ALA A 249 1.31 -10.80 -0.26
N LEU A 250 1.10 -11.37 -1.45
CA LEU A 250 1.74 -12.61 -1.86
C LEU A 250 3.03 -12.30 -2.63
N ILE A 251 4.13 -12.97 -2.29
CA ILE A 251 5.40 -12.84 -2.99
C ILE A 251 5.94 -14.22 -3.41
N ALA A 252 6.71 -14.24 -4.50
CA ALA A 252 7.57 -15.38 -4.82
C ALA A 252 8.86 -15.27 -4.00
N THR A 253 9.45 -16.41 -3.65
CA THR A 253 10.67 -16.47 -2.84
C THR A 253 11.45 -17.76 -3.15
N GLU A 254 12.66 -17.85 -2.61
CA GLU A 254 13.53 -19.03 -2.70
C GLU A 254 13.19 -20.06 -1.62
N ALA A 255 13.91 -21.19 -1.60
CA ALA A 255 13.70 -22.24 -0.62
C ALA A 255 14.00 -21.74 0.82
N PRO A 256 13.38 -22.33 1.86
CA PRO A 256 13.73 -22.01 3.24
C PRO A 256 15.22 -22.30 3.50
N GLY A 257 16.00 -21.28 3.88
CA GLY A 257 17.40 -21.44 4.32
C GLY A 257 18.50 -20.94 3.37
N GLU A 258 18.18 -20.40 2.20
CA GLU A 258 19.17 -19.81 1.27
C GLU A 258 19.33 -18.29 1.42
N SER A 259 18.88 -17.73 2.55
CA SER A 259 18.85 -16.30 2.81
C SER A 259 20.11 -15.78 3.50
#